data_AF-A0A4Q5TXI8-F1
#
_entry.id   AF-A0A4Q5TXI8-F1
#
_cell.length_a   1.000
_cell.length_b   1.000
_cell.length_c   1.000
_cell.angle_alpha   90.00
_cell.angle_beta   90.00
_cell.angle_gamma   90.00
#
_symmetry.space_group_name_H-M   'P 1'
#
loop_
_entity.id
_entity.type
_entity.pdbx_description
1 polymer ?
#
loop_
_entity_poly.entity_id
_entity_poly.type
_entity_poly.pdbx_seq_one_letter_code
_entity_poly.pdbx_strand_id
1 'polypeptide(L)'
;MIEAEHQQALLLSSRLQLELIKKNIQPHFLRNTLTSMMDWVEESPKEGARFIQALAAEFTIMNEISEMTLIPIGKEIELCRQHLSVMGFRKEINYVWEQSGIDETQLIPPAIIHTLLENGITHSSPLPGNTIRFI
;
A
#
# COMPACT_ATOMS: atom_id res chain seq x y z
N MET A 1 -6.31 -19.77 -36.75
CA MET A 1 -5.94 -18.34 -36.82
C MET A 1 -6.85 -17.49 -35.94
N ILE A 2 -8.16 -17.49 -36.15
CA ILE A 2 -9.14 -16.74 -35.33
C ILE A 2 -9.05 -17.06 -33.83
N GLU A 3 -8.84 -18.34 -33.48
CA GLU A 3 -8.77 -18.76 -32.08
C GLU A 3 -7.48 -18.30 -31.37
N ALA A 4 -6.36 -18.23 -32.11
CA ALA A 4 -5.10 -17.71 -31.60
C ALA A 4 -5.16 -16.18 -31.42
N GLU A 5 -5.79 -15.46 -32.36
CA GLU A 5 -6.05 -14.02 -32.25
C GLU A 5 -6.99 -13.71 -31.07
N HIS A 6 -8.01 -14.55 -30.84
CA HIS A 6 -8.91 -14.41 -29.70
C HIS A 6 -8.18 -14.62 -28.37
N GLN A 7 -7.34 -15.65 -28.25
CA GLN A 7 -6.49 -15.86 -27.07
C GLN A 7 -5.52 -14.69 -26.84
N GLN A 8 -4.93 -14.15 -27.90
CA GLN A 8 -4.01 -13.02 -27.80
C GLN A 8 -4.72 -11.73 -27.38
N ALA A 9 -5.95 -11.50 -27.86
CA ALA A 9 -6.80 -10.39 -27.44
C ALA A 9 -7.24 -10.52 -25.97
N LEU A 10 -7.56 -11.74 -25.51
CA LEU A 10 -7.88 -12.01 -24.11
C LEU A 10 -6.68 -11.74 -23.20
N LEU A 11 -5.49 -12.22 -23.58
CA LEU A 11 -4.25 -11.96 -22.84
C LEU A 11 -3.91 -10.47 -22.76
N LEU A 12 -4.07 -9.75 -23.88
CA LEU A 12 -3.86 -8.29 -23.91
C LEU A 12 -4.88 -7.56 -23.02
N SER A 13 -6.16 -7.97 -23.06
CA SER A 13 -7.22 -7.41 -22.23
C SER A 13 -6.96 -7.63 -20.74
N SER A 14 -6.61 -8.85 -20.33
CA SER A 14 -6.24 -9.17 -18.94
C SER A 14 -5.01 -8.38 -18.50
N ARG A 15 -4.02 -8.22 -19.39
CA ARG A 15 -2.84 -7.39 -19.10
C ARG A 15 -3.20 -5.93 -18.94
N LEU A 16 -4.05 -5.37 -19.80
CA LEU A 16 -4.53 -3.99 -19.68
C LEU A 16 -5.37 -3.78 -18.42
N GLN A 17 -6.22 -4.74 -18.06
CA GLN A 17 -6.96 -4.72 -16.79
C GLN A 17 -6.02 -4.78 -15.60
N LEU A 18 -4.99 -5.62 -15.63
CA LEU A 18 -3.94 -5.65 -14.60
C LEU A 18 -3.17 -4.33 -14.53
N GLU A 19 -2.80 -3.73 -15.66
CA GLU A 19 -2.14 -2.41 -15.71
C GLU A 19 -3.07 -1.28 -15.23
N LEU A 20 -4.37 -1.37 -15.47
CA LEU A 20 -5.38 -0.43 -14.95
C LEU A 20 -5.59 -0.62 -13.44
N ILE A 21 -5.51 -1.85 -12.95
CA ILE A 21 -5.52 -2.18 -11.52
C ILE A 21 -4.22 -1.71 -10.86
N LYS A 22 -3.05 -1.85 -11.50
CA LYS A 22 -1.79 -1.24 -11.04
C LYS A 22 -1.87 0.28 -11.03
N LYS A 23 -2.63 0.87 -11.96
CA LYS A 23 -3.01 2.30 -11.95
C LYS A 23 -4.00 2.69 -10.85
N ASN A 24 -4.55 1.77 -10.05
CA ASN A 24 -5.29 2.09 -8.82
C ASN A 24 -4.40 2.59 -7.67
N ILE A 25 -3.25 3.19 -7.94
CA ILE A 25 -2.88 4.37 -7.13
C ILE A 25 -4.01 5.37 -7.40
N GLN A 26 -5.02 5.41 -6.54
CA GLN A 26 -6.14 6.36 -6.69
C GLN A 26 -5.53 7.73 -6.99
N PRO A 27 -5.81 8.37 -8.15
CA PRO A 27 -5.25 9.68 -8.45
C PRO A 27 -5.53 10.69 -7.33
N HIS A 28 -6.65 10.48 -6.64
CA HIS A 28 -7.03 11.18 -5.42
C HIS A 28 -6.15 10.86 -4.21
N PHE A 29 -5.81 9.58 -3.95
CA PHE A 29 -4.85 9.19 -2.92
C PHE A 29 -3.52 9.89 -3.14
N LEU A 30 -2.95 9.77 -4.35
CA LEU A 30 -1.63 10.36 -4.64
C LEU A 30 -1.66 11.87 -4.47
N ARG A 31 -2.67 12.54 -5.03
CA ARG A 31 -2.83 13.99 -4.89
C ARG A 31 -2.93 14.39 -3.42
N ASN A 32 -3.78 13.73 -2.64
CA ASN A 32 -3.97 14.09 -1.23
C ASN A 32 -2.73 13.81 -0.39
N THR A 33 -2.02 12.70 -0.66
CA THR A 33 -0.75 12.38 -0.02
C THR A 33 0.32 13.44 -0.34
N LEU A 34 0.40 13.89 -1.59
CA LEU A 34 1.32 14.99 -1.98
C LEU A 34 0.93 16.32 -1.33
N THR A 35 -0.37 16.64 -1.22
CA THR A 35 -0.84 17.84 -0.51
C THR A 35 -0.44 17.81 0.96
N SER A 36 -0.78 16.75 1.69
CA SER A 36 -0.37 16.61 3.10
C SER A 36 1.15 16.64 3.26
N MET A 37 1.90 16.09 2.30
CA MET A 37 3.36 16.14 2.33
C MET A 37 3.90 17.56 2.19
N MET A 38 3.31 18.39 1.33
CA MET A 38 3.70 19.81 1.23
C MET A 38 3.49 20.53 2.57
N ASP A 39 2.33 20.31 3.20
CA ASP A 39 2.02 20.88 4.52
C ASP A 39 3.07 20.46 5.57
N TRP A 40 3.39 19.17 5.64
CA TRP A 40 4.41 18.66 6.58
C TRP A 40 5.82 19.19 6.31
N VAL A 41 6.21 19.39 5.04
CA VAL A 41 7.51 19.96 4.70
C VAL A 41 7.61 21.43 5.13
N GLU A 42 6.51 22.18 5.03
CA GLU A 42 6.45 23.58 5.45
C GLU A 42 6.42 23.72 6.99
N GLU A 43 5.60 22.93 7.67
CA GLU A 43 5.45 23.00 9.14
C GLU A 43 6.65 22.40 9.88
N SER A 44 7.15 21.26 9.42
CA SER A 44 8.26 20.53 10.04
C SER A 44 9.09 19.81 8.99
N PRO A 45 10.15 20.44 8.46
CA PRO A 45 11.00 19.86 7.42
C PRO A 45 11.53 18.46 7.75
N LYS A 46 11.76 18.19 9.04
CA LYS A 46 12.19 16.88 9.53
C LYS A 46 11.09 15.82 9.38
N GLU A 47 9.86 16.12 9.77
CA GLU A 47 8.75 15.16 9.63
C GLU A 47 8.32 15.03 8.16
N GLY A 48 8.34 16.12 7.38
CA GLY A 48 8.15 16.07 5.93
C GLY A 48 9.16 15.16 5.23
N ALA A 49 10.45 15.21 5.60
CA ALA A 49 11.45 14.30 5.07
C ALA A 49 11.18 12.83 5.44
N ARG A 50 10.70 12.56 6.65
CA ARG A 50 10.30 11.20 7.08
C ARG A 50 9.10 10.70 6.30
N PHE A 51 8.13 11.56 6.03
CA PHE A 51 6.97 11.22 5.21
C PHE A 51 7.41 10.89 3.77
N ILE A 52 8.26 11.71 3.15
CA ILE A 52 8.82 11.43 1.82
C ILE A 52 9.53 10.07 1.78
N GLN A 53 10.35 9.76 2.79
CA GLN A 53 11.05 8.48 2.88
C GLN A 53 10.08 7.29 3.01
N ALA A 54 9.05 7.41 3.85
CA ALA A 54 8.03 6.37 4.02
C ALA A 54 7.27 6.11 2.71
N LEU A 55 6.88 7.18 2.00
CA LEU A 55 6.19 7.06 0.71
C LEU A 55 7.07 6.45 -0.38
N ALA A 56 8.35 6.83 -0.43
CA ALA A 56 9.31 6.25 -1.37
C ALA A 56 9.55 4.75 -1.10
N ALA A 57 9.64 4.36 0.19
CA ALA A 57 9.78 2.97 0.59
C ALA A 57 8.54 2.14 0.21
N GLU A 58 7.35 2.68 0.45
CA GLU A 58 6.08 2.06 0.04
C GLU A 58 6.05 1.79 -1.47
N PHE A 59 6.35 2.79 -2.30
CA PHE A 59 6.38 2.60 -3.76
C PHE A 59 7.46 1.63 -4.23
N THR A 60 8.62 1.62 -3.56
CA THR A 60 9.69 0.67 -3.88
C THR A 60 9.22 -0.77 -3.67
N ILE A 61 8.61 -1.04 -2.52
CA ILE A 61 8.08 -2.38 -2.21
C ILE A 61 6.94 -2.75 -3.16
N MET A 62 6.00 -1.84 -3.43
CA MET A 62 4.92 -2.09 -4.40
C MET A 62 5.46 -2.46 -5.78
N ASN A 63 6.48 -1.73 -6.25
CA ASN A 63 7.10 -2.01 -7.54
C ASN A 63 7.81 -3.38 -7.55
N GLU A 64 8.55 -3.71 -6.49
CA GLU A 64 9.23 -5.01 -6.33
C GLU A 64 8.25 -6.18 -6.42
N ILE A 65 7.09 -6.09 -5.76
CA ILE A 65 6.13 -7.19 -5.68
C ILE A 65 5.14 -7.23 -6.87
N SER A 66 5.08 -6.17 -7.70
CA SER A 66 4.04 -5.98 -8.72
C SER A 66 3.99 -7.04 -9.84
N GLU A 67 5.12 -7.70 -10.12
CA GLU A 67 5.23 -8.77 -11.12
C GLU A 67 5.40 -10.17 -10.48
N MET A 68 5.36 -10.24 -9.15
CA MET A 68 5.57 -11.49 -8.40
C MET A 68 4.24 -12.22 -8.20
N THR A 69 4.25 -13.55 -8.35
CA THR A 69 3.08 -14.39 -8.06
C THR A 69 2.95 -14.74 -6.59
N LEU A 70 4.10 -14.83 -5.89
CA LEU A 70 4.21 -15.12 -4.47
C LEU A 70 5.33 -14.29 -3.87
N ILE A 71 5.13 -13.82 -2.64
CA ILE A 71 6.12 -13.07 -1.86
C ILE A 71 6.15 -13.59 -0.41
N PRO A 72 7.28 -13.44 0.29
CA PRO A 72 7.33 -13.72 1.73
C PRO A 72 6.33 -12.84 2.48
N ILE A 73 5.63 -13.40 3.48
CA ILE A 73 4.72 -12.65 4.35
C ILE A 73 5.43 -11.45 4.99
N GLY A 74 6.71 -11.60 5.35
CA GLY A 74 7.51 -10.49 5.89
C GLY A 74 7.56 -9.28 4.95
N LYS A 75 7.57 -9.51 3.63
CA LYS A 75 7.59 -8.42 2.62
C LYS A 75 6.25 -7.71 2.53
N GLU A 76 5.16 -8.46 2.61
CA GLU A 76 3.79 -7.91 2.67
C GLU A 76 3.58 -7.09 3.96
N ILE A 77 4.09 -7.58 5.09
CA ILE A 77 4.07 -6.86 6.37
C ILE A 77 4.90 -5.58 6.30
N GLU A 78 6.08 -5.63 5.66
CA GLU A 78 6.91 -4.45 5.42
C GLU A 78 6.11 -3.39 4.65
N LEU A 79 5.42 -3.78 3.57
CA LEU A 79 4.53 -2.90 2.81
C LEU A 79 3.46 -2.27 3.71
N CYS A 80 2.78 -3.09 4.51
CA CYS A 80 1.74 -2.62 5.43
C CYS A 80 2.26 -1.59 6.44
N ARG A 81 3.48 -1.78 6.98
CA ARG A 81 4.10 -0.85 7.92
C ARG A 81 4.44 0.50 7.26
N GLN A 82 4.97 0.48 6.04
CA GLN A 82 5.23 1.73 5.29
C GLN A 82 3.93 2.48 5.00
N HIS A 83 2.90 1.75 4.55
CA HIS A 83 1.58 2.32 4.30
C HIS A 83 0.96 2.95 5.55
N LEU A 84 1.06 2.29 6.72
CA LEU A 84 0.59 2.85 7.99
C LEU A 84 1.35 4.11 8.38
N SER A 85 2.66 4.17 8.15
CA SER A 85 3.45 5.37 8.40
C SER A 85 2.95 6.54 7.54
N VAL A 86 2.72 6.30 6.25
CA VAL A 86 2.18 7.30 5.30
C VAL A 86 0.78 7.76 5.72
N MET A 87 -0.09 6.82 6.11
CA MET A 87 -1.44 7.16 6.59
C MET A 87 -1.43 7.88 7.94
N GLY A 88 -0.44 7.62 8.79
CA GLY A 88 -0.25 8.33 10.05
C GLY A 88 -0.03 9.82 9.82
N PHE A 89 0.83 10.18 8.86
CA PHE A 89 1.01 11.58 8.46
C PHE A 89 -0.23 12.17 7.78
N ARG A 90 -0.92 11.40 6.92
CA ARG A 90 -2.05 11.92 6.13
C ARG A 90 -3.33 12.14 6.94
N LYS A 91 -3.59 11.28 7.94
CA LYS A 91 -4.81 11.36 8.77
C LYS A 91 -4.54 11.89 10.18
N GLU A 92 -3.27 12.13 10.52
CA GLU A 92 -2.82 12.47 11.88
C GLU A 92 -3.27 11.44 12.94
N ILE A 93 -3.47 10.18 12.53
CA ILE A 93 -3.88 9.05 13.38
C ILE A 93 -2.65 8.24 13.75
N ASN A 94 -2.59 7.80 15.01
CA ASN A 94 -1.57 6.86 15.43
C ASN A 94 -1.97 5.43 15.06
N TYR A 95 -1.25 4.83 14.12
CA TYR A 95 -1.48 3.43 13.75
C TYR A 95 -0.52 2.51 14.49
N VAL A 96 -1.05 1.47 15.11
CA VAL A 96 -0.27 0.46 15.83
C VAL A 96 -0.42 -0.88 15.11
N TRP A 97 0.70 -1.48 14.76
CA TRP A 97 0.78 -2.82 14.17
C TRP A 97 1.31 -3.81 15.21
N GLU A 98 0.55 -4.86 15.48
CA GLU A 98 0.94 -5.97 16.34
C GLU A 98 0.83 -7.27 15.54
N GLN A 99 1.79 -8.16 15.72
CA GLN A 99 1.78 -9.48 15.11
C GLN A 99 2.41 -10.49 16.06
N SER A 100 1.94 -11.73 16.03
CA SER A 100 2.55 -12.83 16.78
C SER A 100 2.37 -14.16 16.05
N GLY A 101 3.35 -15.06 16.18
CA GLY A 101 3.27 -16.40 15.60
C GLY A 101 3.28 -16.48 14.06
N ILE A 102 3.79 -15.45 13.39
CA ILE A 102 3.90 -15.42 11.91
C ILE A 102 5.28 -15.93 11.49
N ASP A 103 5.30 -16.90 10.58
CA ASP A 103 6.50 -17.23 9.81
C ASP A 103 6.66 -16.25 8.65
N GLU A 104 7.58 -15.29 8.79
CA GLU A 104 7.81 -14.25 7.78
C GLU A 104 8.34 -14.80 6.44
N THR A 105 8.81 -16.05 6.41
CA THR A 105 9.31 -16.71 5.19
C THR A 105 8.22 -17.41 4.38
N GLN A 106 7.04 -17.61 4.97
CA GLN A 106 5.91 -18.22 4.28
C GLN A 106 5.52 -17.39 3.05
N LEU A 107 5.21 -18.06 1.94
CA LEU A 107 4.86 -17.40 0.69
C LEU A 107 3.35 -17.20 0.57
N ILE A 108 2.95 -15.99 0.20
CA ILE A 108 1.55 -15.61 -0.08
C ILE A 108 1.45 -14.80 -1.37
N PRO A 109 0.28 -14.77 -2.04
CA PRO A 109 0.06 -13.80 -3.12
C PRO A 109 0.23 -12.37 -2.59
N PRO A 110 0.79 -11.45 -3.41
CA PRO A 110 1.02 -10.07 -2.99
C PRO A 110 -0.29 -9.32 -2.77
N ALA A 111 -0.21 -8.25 -1.97
CA ALA A 111 -1.28 -7.29 -1.70
C ALA A 111 -2.51 -7.83 -0.94
N ILE A 112 -2.50 -9.08 -0.45
CA ILE A 112 -3.62 -9.62 0.34
C ILE A 112 -3.79 -8.86 1.66
N ILE A 113 -2.71 -8.76 2.45
CA ILE A 113 -2.77 -8.12 3.77
C ILE A 113 -2.89 -6.60 3.58
N HIS A 114 -2.20 -6.05 2.57
CA HIS A 114 -2.35 -4.65 2.20
C HIS A 114 -3.80 -4.27 1.89
N THR A 115 -4.51 -5.08 1.10
CA THR A 115 -5.93 -4.82 0.78
C THR A 115 -6.81 -4.86 2.04
N LEU A 116 -6.57 -5.79 2.95
CA LEU A 116 -7.29 -5.87 4.22
C LEU A 116 -6.99 -4.66 5.12
N LEU A 117 -5.73 -4.22 5.14
CA LEU A 117 -5.28 -3.04 5.86
C LEU A 117 -5.97 -1.77 5.33
N GLU A 118 -6.01 -1.57 4.01
CA GLU A 118 -6.67 -0.42 3.39
C GLU A 118 -8.17 -0.36 3.73
N ASN A 119 -8.84 -1.52 3.71
CA ASN A 119 -10.22 -1.62 4.15
C ASN A 119 -10.38 -1.22 5.62
N GLY A 120 -9.46 -1.68 6.48
CA GLY A 120 -9.41 -1.29 7.89
C GLY A 120 -9.22 0.21 8.07
N ILE A 121 -8.27 0.84 7.37
CA ILE A 121 -8.01 2.29 7.44
C ILE A 121 -9.23 3.10 6.95
N THR A 122 -9.95 2.60 5.97
CA THR A 122 -11.09 3.29 5.36
C THR A 122 -12.33 3.24 6.24
N HIS A 123 -12.58 2.10 6.89
CA HIS A 123 -13.85 1.84 7.59
C HIS A 123 -13.74 1.84 9.12
N SER A 124 -12.54 1.80 9.69
CA SER A 124 -12.37 1.84 11.15
C SER A 124 -12.47 3.26 11.69
N SER A 125 -13.03 3.39 12.89
CA SER A 125 -13.00 4.62 13.67
C SER A 125 -11.90 4.55 14.74
N PRO A 126 -11.15 5.64 15.00
CA PRO A 126 -10.10 5.63 15.99
C PRO A 126 -10.64 5.42 17.42
N LEU A 127 -9.87 4.69 18.22
CA LEU A 127 -10.08 4.52 19.65
C LEU A 127 -9.75 5.83 20.41
N PRO A 128 -10.12 5.95 21.70
CA PRO A 128 -9.67 7.05 22.55
C PRO A 128 -8.15 7.24 22.46
N GLY A 129 -7.69 8.47 22.24
CA GLY A 129 -6.29 8.78 21.96
C GLY A 129 -5.89 8.73 20.48
N ASN A 130 -6.86 8.86 19.57
CA ASN A 130 -6.68 8.93 18.12
C ASN A 130 -5.84 7.78 17.55
N THR A 131 -6.06 6.56 18.06
CA THR A 131 -5.25 5.38 17.74
C THR A 131 -6.09 4.31 17.05
N ILE A 132 -5.57 3.70 15.99
CA ILE A 132 -6.14 2.50 15.35
C ILE A 132 -5.11 1.37 15.47
N ARG A 133 -5.56 0.20 15.90
CA ARG A 133 -4.71 -0.97 16.14
C ARG A 133 -5.05 -2.09 15.19
N PHE A 134 -4.04 -2.61 14.50
CA PHE A 134 -4.08 -3.81 13.69
C PHE A 134 -3.36 -4.93 14.45
N ILE A 135 -4.05 -6.05 14.67
CA ILE A 135 -3.59 -7.22 15.44
C ILE A 135 -3.70 -8.46 14.54
#